data_AF-A0A350YV95-F1
#
_entry.id   AF-A0A350YV95-F1
#
_cell.length_a   1.000
_cell.length_b   1.000
_cell.length_c   1.000
_cell.angle_alpha   90.00
_cell.angle_beta   90.00
_cell.angle_gamma   90.00
#
_symmetry.space_group_name_H-M   'P 1'
#
loop_
_entity.id
_entity.type
_entity.pdbx_description
1 polymer ?
#
loop_
_entity_poly.entity_id
_entity_poly.type
_entity_poly.pdbx_seq_one_letter_code
_entity_poly.pdbx_strand_id
1 'polypeptide(L)'
;MYLSNTLIIVTIKEVNMPKYQKKIQVLLTEEQFRDLVEIAAQQKKKLGTLVREAIEECHLKQVNQRRISNAVDQLLSLPESPVPENYQEWETEYQKNKYS
;
A
#
# COMPACT_ATOMS: atom_id res chain seq x y z
N MET A 1 37.84 -30.04 22.85
CA MET A 1 36.69 -30.96 23.02
C MET A 1 35.57 -30.16 23.66
N TYR A 2 34.39 -29.91 23.10
CA TYR A 2 33.72 -30.28 21.86
C TYR A 2 32.74 -29.13 21.50
N LEU A 3 32.74 -28.75 20.21
CA LEU A 3 31.63 -28.34 19.33
C LEU A 3 30.62 -27.30 19.84
N SER A 4 30.61 -26.08 19.30
CA SER A 4 29.96 -25.69 18.02
C SER A 4 28.56 -26.30 17.83
N ASN A 5 27.52 -25.48 17.92
CA ASN A 5 26.71 -25.16 16.74
C ASN A 5 25.68 -24.07 17.04
N THR A 6 25.96 -22.92 16.43
CA THR A 6 25.01 -22.26 15.53
C THR A 6 23.65 -21.98 16.15
N LEU A 7 23.63 -20.95 16.98
CA LEU A 7 22.47 -20.07 17.09
C LEU A 7 22.14 -19.65 15.66
N ILE A 8 21.15 -20.30 15.05
CA ILE A 8 20.48 -19.84 13.85
C ILE A 8 19.82 -18.53 14.28
N ILE A 9 20.62 -17.46 14.27
CA ILE A 9 20.11 -16.12 14.07
C ILE A 9 19.39 -16.25 12.74
N VAL A 10 18.08 -16.48 12.83
CA VAL A 10 17.14 -16.21 11.76
C VAL A 10 17.37 -14.74 11.47
N THR A 11 18.33 -14.50 10.60
CA THR A 11 18.52 -13.25 9.93
C THR A 11 17.25 -13.15 9.12
N ILE A 12 16.24 -12.51 9.71
CA ILE A 12 15.24 -11.82 8.93
C ILE A 12 16.08 -10.77 8.21
N LYS A 13 16.68 -11.17 7.08
CA LYS A 13 17.05 -10.23 6.04
C LYS A 13 15.74 -9.55 5.76
N GLU A 14 15.60 -8.34 6.29
CA GLU A 14 14.58 -7.40 5.87
C GLU A 14 14.61 -7.47 4.33
N VAL A 15 13.62 -8.16 3.76
CA VAL A 15 13.51 -8.28 2.32
C VAL A 15 13.17 -6.85 1.91
N ASN A 16 14.20 -6.08 1.53
CA ASN A 16 14.06 -4.74 1.00
C ASN A 16 13.34 -4.86 -0.33
N MET A 17 12.03 -5.02 -0.26
CA MET A 17 11.14 -5.00 -1.41
C MET A 17 11.26 -3.59 -1.98
N PRO A 18 11.82 -3.43 -3.20
CA PRO A 18 11.94 -2.10 -3.76
C PRO A 18 10.54 -1.50 -3.82
N LYS A 19 10.37 -0.32 -3.22
CA LYS A 19 9.08 0.40 -3.12
C LYS A 19 8.36 0.52 -4.47
N TYR A 20 9.13 0.54 -5.57
CA TYR A 20 8.62 0.61 -6.93
C TYR A 20 9.05 -0.63 -7.71
N GLN A 21 8.09 -1.48 -8.06
CA GLN A 21 8.34 -2.78 -8.68
C GLN A 21 7.90 -2.87 -10.15
N LYS A 22 7.04 -1.93 -10.59
CA LYS A 22 6.44 -1.91 -11.92
C LYS A 22 6.76 -0.59 -12.62
N LYS A 23 6.95 -0.65 -13.93
CA LYS A 23 7.25 0.51 -14.78
C LYS A 23 6.12 0.74 -15.77
N ILE A 24 5.88 1.99 -16.11
CA ILE A 24 5.00 2.42 -17.21
C ILE A 24 5.90 3.13 -18.21
N GLN A 25 5.69 2.87 -19.51
CA GLN A 25 6.36 3.58 -20.60
C GLN A 25 5.30 4.36 -21.38
N VAL A 26 5.54 5.65 -21.58
CA VAL A 26 4.65 6.56 -22.32
C VAL A 26 5.53 7.40 -23.24
N LEU A 27 5.04 7.67 -24.45
CA LEU A 27 5.67 8.60 -25.38
C LEU A 27 5.09 9.99 -25.17
N LEU A 28 5.97 10.98 -25.11
CA LEU A 28 5.62 12.39 -24.99
C LEU A 28 6.04 13.12 -26.27
N THR A 29 5.38 14.22 -26.56
CA THR A 29 5.91 15.19 -27.53
C THR A 29 7.17 15.85 -26.99
N GLU A 30 7.99 16.40 -27.89
CA GLU A 30 9.21 17.12 -27.51
C GLU A 30 8.92 18.29 -26.57
N GLU A 31 7.86 19.05 -26.85
CA GLU A 31 7.39 20.16 -26.02
C GLU A 31 7.02 19.68 -24.61
N GLN A 32 6.17 18.66 -24.49
CA GLN A 32 5.78 18.11 -23.19
C GLN A 32 6.99 17.61 -22.39
N PHE A 33 7.95 16.96 -23.04
CA PHE A 33 9.14 16.46 -22.35
C PHE A 33 10.02 17.60 -21.86
N ARG A 34 10.28 18.61 -22.71
CA ARG A 34 11.07 19.79 -22.36
C ARG A 34 10.45 20.54 -21.18
N ASP A 35 9.16 20.81 -21.23
CA ASP A 35 8.46 21.55 -20.18
C ASP A 35 8.48 20.78 -18.85
N LEU A 36 8.32 19.44 -18.88
CA LEU A 36 8.44 18.61 -17.68
C LEU A 36 9.85 18.60 -17.09
N VAL A 37 10.90 18.61 -17.94
CA VAL A 37 12.29 18.71 -17.49
C VAL A 37 12.55 20.05 -16.81
N GLU A 38 12.04 21.14 -17.37
CA GLU A 38 12.15 22.48 -16.78
C GLU A 38 11.46 22.54 -15.41
N ILE A 39 10.21 22.06 -15.32
CA ILE A 39 9.47 22.00 -14.06
C ILE A 39 10.22 21.15 -13.02
N ALA A 40 10.75 19.99 -13.42
CA ALA A 40 11.52 19.13 -12.54
C ALA A 40 12.78 19.84 -12.01
N ALA A 41 13.47 20.59 -12.87
CA ALA A 41 14.64 21.38 -12.50
C ALA A 41 14.28 22.51 -11.52
N GLN A 42 13.22 23.29 -11.81
CA GLN A 42 12.73 24.36 -10.94
C GLN A 42 12.35 23.82 -9.55
N GLN A 43 11.72 22.65 -9.49
CA GLN A 43 11.33 21.99 -8.24
C GLN A 43 12.46 21.21 -7.57
N LYS A 44 13.66 21.14 -8.17
CA LYS A 44 14.80 20.33 -7.72
C LYS A 44 14.43 18.84 -7.52
N LYS A 45 13.59 18.30 -8.40
CA LYS A 45 13.14 16.91 -8.38
C LYS A 45 13.65 16.13 -9.59
N LYS A 46 13.76 14.81 -9.44
CA LYS A 46 13.94 13.91 -10.60
C LYS A 46 12.65 13.84 -11.40
N LEU A 47 12.76 13.80 -12.72
CA LEU A 47 11.60 13.71 -13.62
C LEU A 47 10.64 12.57 -13.26
N GLY A 48 11.17 11.38 -12.98
CA GLY A 48 10.35 10.22 -12.57
C GLY A 48 9.64 10.41 -11.22
N THR A 49 10.17 11.25 -10.33
CA THR A 49 9.47 11.60 -9.08
C THR A 49 8.31 12.54 -9.38
N LEU A 50 8.55 13.59 -10.19
CA LEU A 50 7.50 14.54 -10.61
C LEU A 50 6.33 13.82 -11.28
N VAL A 51 6.61 12.95 -12.25
CA VAL A 51 5.56 12.18 -12.96
C VAL A 51 4.78 11.28 -12.01
N ARG A 52 5.45 10.62 -11.06
CA ARG A 52 4.78 9.76 -10.08
C ARG A 52 3.85 10.55 -9.16
N GLU A 53 4.30 11.69 -8.67
CA GLU A 53 3.49 12.57 -7.82
C GLU A 53 2.26 13.10 -8.57
N ALA A 54 2.42 13.46 -9.86
CA ALA A 54 1.29 13.88 -10.69
C ALA A 54 0.27 12.75 -10.87
N ILE A 55 0.72 11.50 -11.10
CA ILE A 55 -0.18 10.34 -11.18
C ILE A 55 -0.94 10.14 -9.85
N GLU A 56 -0.25 10.27 -8.72
CA GLU A 56 -0.85 10.12 -7.39
C GLU A 56 -1.94 11.17 -7.15
N GLU A 57 -1.63 12.45 -7.35
CA GLU A 57 -2.54 13.56 -7.06
C GLU A 57 -3.70 13.64 -8.05
N CYS A 58 -3.45 13.39 -9.35
CA CYS A 58 -4.50 13.51 -10.38
C CYS A 58 -5.45 12.30 -10.41
N HIS A 59 -4.96 11.09 -10.12
CA HIS A 59 -5.74 9.87 -10.35
C HIS A 59 -5.92 9.00 -9.10
N LEU A 60 -4.86 8.74 -8.33
CA LEU A 60 -4.93 7.70 -7.29
C LEU A 60 -5.57 8.20 -5.99
N LYS A 61 -5.30 9.44 -5.59
CA LYS A 61 -5.80 10.02 -4.34
C LYS A 61 -7.32 10.07 -4.30
N GLN A 62 -7.96 10.55 -5.37
CA GLN A 62 -9.42 10.63 -5.47
C GLN A 62 -10.06 9.25 -5.49
N VAL A 63 -9.47 8.29 -6.22
CA VAL A 63 -9.93 6.91 -6.25
C VAL A 63 -9.85 6.28 -4.87
N ASN A 64 -8.75 6.53 -4.14
CA ASN A 64 -8.59 6.00 -2.78
C ASN A 64 -9.61 6.61 -1.81
N GLN A 65 -9.87 7.92 -1.89
CA GLN A 65 -10.90 8.57 -1.07
C GLN A 65 -12.29 7.98 -1.33
N ARG A 66 -12.66 7.79 -2.60
CA ARG A 66 -13.94 7.14 -2.96
C ARG A 66 -14.01 5.71 -2.46
N ARG A 67 -12.90 4.95 -2.57
CA ARG A 67 -12.83 3.58 -2.06
C ARG A 67 -13.05 3.52 -0.55
N ILE A 68 -12.47 4.46 0.21
CA ILE A 68 -12.66 4.55 1.67
C ILE A 68 -14.12 4.92 1.98
N SER A 69 -14.68 5.94 1.32
CA SER A 69 -16.07 6.34 1.50
C SER A 69 -17.02 5.16 1.27
N ASN A 70 -16.85 4.47 0.14
CA ASN A 70 -17.70 3.33 -0.20
C ASN A 70 -17.57 2.19 0.81
N ALA A 71 -16.37 1.95 1.35
CA ALA A 71 -16.17 0.92 2.39
C ALA A 71 -16.88 1.31 3.71
N VAL A 72 -16.86 2.59 4.07
CA VAL A 72 -17.61 3.11 5.23
C VAL A 72 -19.10 2.98 4.99
N ASP A 73 -19.60 3.38 3.83
CA ASP A 73 -21.03 3.26 3.49
C ASP A 73 -21.49 1.80 3.53
N GLN A 74 -20.68 0.87 3.00
CA GLN A 74 -20.94 -0.57 3.09
C GLN A 74 -20.99 -1.04 4.54
N LEU A 75 -20.03 -0.64 5.37
CA LEU A 75 -19.99 -0.99 6.79
C LEU A 75 -21.24 -0.49 7.54
N LEU A 76 -21.65 0.75 7.28
CA LEU A 76 -22.83 1.36 7.91
C LEU A 76 -24.16 0.80 7.37
N SER A 77 -24.14 0.24 6.16
CA SER A 77 -25.30 -0.45 5.57
C SER A 77 -25.48 -1.89 6.07
N LEU A 78 -24.51 -2.42 6.83
CA LEU A 78 -24.64 -3.75 7.41
C LEU A 78 -25.83 -3.78 8.39
N PRO A 79 -26.60 -4.88 8.42
CA PRO A 79 -27.62 -5.05 9.43
C PRO A 79 -26.98 -5.03 10.82
N GLU A 80 -27.73 -4.55 11.80
CA GLU A 80 -27.30 -4.56 13.19
C GLU A 80 -26.96 -6.00 13.60
N SER A 81 -25.70 -6.21 13.98
CA SER A 81 -25.25 -7.51 14.47
C SER A 81 -25.57 -7.61 15.95
N PRO A 82 -26.03 -8.79 16.44
CA PRO A 82 -26.19 -9.00 17.87
C PRO A 82 -24.86 -8.69 18.59
N VAL A 83 -24.95 -7.89 19.64
CA VAL A 83 -23.80 -7.61 20.51
C VAL A 83 -23.55 -8.86 21.34
N PRO A 84 -22.35 -9.47 21.27
CA PRO A 84 -22.06 -10.66 22.05
C PRO A 84 -22.02 -10.31 23.54
N GLU A 85 -22.71 -11.12 24.36
CA GLU A 85 -22.70 -10.98 25.82
C GLU A 85 -21.30 -11.23 26.41
N ASN A 86 -20.54 -12.14 25.77
CA ASN A 86 -19.14 -12.42 26.11
C ASN A 86 -18.27 -12.32 24.85
N TYR A 87 -17.45 -11.27 24.78
CA TYR A 87 -16.53 -11.03 23.66
C TYR A 87 -15.52 -12.18 23.49
N GLN A 88 -15.07 -12.78 24.58
CA GLN A 88 -13.99 -13.76 24.59
C GLN A 88 -14.42 -15.11 23.99
N GLU A 89 -15.66 -15.51 24.26
CA GLU A 89 -16.29 -16.69 23.65
C GLU A 89 -16.56 -16.45 22.16
N TRP A 90 -17.14 -15.29 21.81
CA TRP A 90 -17.37 -14.91 20.42
C TRP A 90 -16.07 -14.89 19.59
N GLU A 91 -15.00 -14.32 20.13
CA GLU A 91 -13.72 -14.26 19.41
C GLU A 91 -13.12 -15.65 19.20
N THR A 92 -13.24 -16.53 20.20
CA THR A 92 -12.77 -17.92 20.10
C THR A 92 -13.51 -18.69 19.00
N GLU A 93 -14.84 -18.54 18.92
CA GLU A 93 -15.66 -19.15 17.87
C GLU A 93 -15.38 -18.56 16.48
N TYR A 94 -15.26 -17.23 16.39
CA TYR A 94 -14.93 -16.54 15.15
C TYR A 94 -13.59 -17.01 14.58
N GLN A 95 -12.54 -17.10 15.41
CA GLN A 95 -11.22 -17.56 14.97
C GLN A 95 -11.24 -19.03 14.52
N LYS A 96 -12.04 -19.88 15.18
CA LYS A 96 -12.21 -21.28 14.77
C LYS A 96 -12.85 -21.40 13.37
N ASN A 97 -13.81 -20.54 13.07
CA ASN A 97 -14.54 -20.55 11.80
C ASN A 97 -13.83 -19.82 10.65
N LYS A 98 -12.90 -18.89 10.97
CA LYS A 98 -12.17 -18.09 9.98
C LYS A 98 -11.17 -18.88 9.13
N TYR A 99 -10.78 -20.07 9.58
CA TYR A 99 -9.76 -20.91 8.93
C TYR A 99 -10.23 -22.34 8.61
N SER A 100 -11.52 -22.66 8.76
CA SER A 100 -12.14 -23.89 8.23
C SER A 100 -12.53 -23.70 6.76
#